data_AF-A0A6J1WG75-F1
#
_entry.id   AF-A0A6J1WG75-F1
#
_cell.length_a   1.000
_cell.length_b   1.000
_cell.length_c   1.000
_cell.angle_alpha   90.00
_cell.angle_beta   90.00
_cell.angle_gamma   90.00
#
_symmetry.space_group_name_H-M   'P 1'
#
loop_
_entity.id
_entity.type
_entity.pdbx_description
1 polymer ?
#
loop_
_entity_poly.entity_id
_entity_poly.type
_entity_poly.pdbx_seq_one_letter_code
_entity_poly.pdbx_strand_id
1 'polypeptide(L)'
;MSTVLKLVLCAFIFIRFFVQGDPIDELKQTYMNIVKECLTKYPVTSEEMEHMKNGTLSKSGQANCLLACAYRKTGMMDEAGMLSLEGVNKATGMYFSNNPEKMKKAEEFIEACKGVNEEEVNDDGDKGCTRAALIFRCTIEKAPGAKTDEEIKADFIKIVTQCLPDHPVDMNELTKLQMLVVPKKTEVKCLLACAYKKEGIMSSKGMYDLQHAYKIAEENKNGDEKRLENAKKLADICVKVNDVEVSDGEKGCERSALMFKCLVENAPKLGFKV
;
A
#
# COMPACT_ATOMS: atom_id res chain seq x y z
N MET A 1 -33.66 0.10 43.56
CA MET A 1 -32.64 0.01 42.49
C MET A 1 -33.35 -0.41 41.21
N SER A 2 -33.33 0.47 40.20
CA SER A 2 -34.37 0.63 39.17
C SER A 2 -34.40 -0.46 38.09
N THR A 3 -35.56 -0.68 37.48
CA THR A 3 -35.80 -1.40 36.21
C THR A 3 -34.79 -1.02 35.11
N VAL A 4 -34.24 0.19 35.18
CA VAL A 4 -33.16 0.71 34.31
C VAL A 4 -31.84 -0.07 34.48
N LEU A 5 -31.48 -0.54 35.68
CA LEU A 5 -30.21 -1.23 35.92
C LEU A 5 -30.22 -2.69 35.40
N LYS A 6 -31.39 -3.33 35.33
CA LYS A 6 -31.56 -4.66 34.71
C LYS A 6 -31.59 -4.58 33.18
N LEU A 7 -32.10 -3.50 32.60
CA LEU A 7 -32.05 -3.24 31.15
C LEU A 7 -30.63 -2.93 30.66
N VAL A 8 -29.84 -2.21 31.46
CA VAL A 8 -28.43 -1.91 31.14
C VAL A 8 -27.56 -3.17 31.15
N LEU A 9 -27.78 -4.11 32.08
CA LEU A 9 -27.04 -5.38 32.13
C LEU A 9 -27.41 -6.35 30.98
N CYS A 10 -28.65 -6.32 30.48
CA CYS A 10 -29.00 -7.05 29.24
C CYS A 10 -28.43 -6.37 27.98
N ALA A 11 -28.34 -5.05 27.94
CA ALA A 11 -27.75 -4.34 26.80
C ALA A 11 -26.23 -4.59 26.68
N PHE A 12 -25.49 -4.70 27.79
CA PHE A 12 -24.05 -4.98 27.74
C PHE A 12 -23.68 -6.41 27.35
N ILE A 13 -24.58 -7.38 27.54
CA ILE A 13 -24.38 -8.77 27.08
C ILE A 13 -24.68 -8.86 25.57
N PHE A 14 -25.69 -8.15 25.06
CA PHE A 14 -25.98 -8.09 23.62
C PHE A 14 -24.97 -7.28 22.81
N ILE A 15 -24.42 -6.18 23.34
CA ILE A 15 -23.41 -5.38 22.63
C ILE A 15 -22.09 -6.15 22.48
N ARG A 16 -21.77 -7.12 23.35
CA ARG A 16 -20.59 -7.98 23.19
C ARG A 16 -20.71 -9.05 22.09
N PHE A 17 -21.91 -9.34 21.59
CA PHE A 17 -22.11 -10.29 20.48
C PHE A 17 -22.08 -9.65 19.09
N PHE A 18 -22.13 -8.31 18.98
CA PHE A 18 -22.10 -7.59 17.70
C PHE A 18 -20.83 -6.76 17.47
N VAL A 19 -19.82 -6.89 18.33
CA VAL A 19 -18.46 -6.44 17.97
C VAL A 19 -17.86 -7.50 17.05
N GLN A 20 -18.27 -7.48 15.78
CA GLN A 20 -17.50 -8.15 14.73
C GLN A 20 -16.15 -7.44 14.67
N GLY A 21 -15.08 -8.15 15.05
CA GLY A 21 -13.75 -7.78 14.57
C GLY A 21 -13.82 -7.70 13.05
N ASP A 22 -13.13 -6.72 12.48
CA ASP A 22 -13.04 -6.58 11.03
C ASP A 22 -12.60 -7.95 10.45
N PRO A 23 -13.30 -8.53 9.46
CA PRO A 23 -12.91 -9.81 8.84
C PRO A 23 -11.43 -9.87 8.44
N ILE A 24 -10.81 -8.71 8.21
CA ILE A 24 -9.40 -8.53 7.91
C ILE A 24 -8.48 -8.85 9.10
N ASP A 25 -8.86 -8.51 10.33
CA ASP A 25 -8.01 -8.76 11.50
C ASP A 25 -8.05 -10.22 11.94
N GLU A 26 -9.20 -10.88 11.81
CA GLU A 26 -9.32 -12.33 12.00
C GLU A 26 -8.54 -13.10 10.93
N LEU A 27 -8.60 -12.64 9.67
CA LEU A 27 -7.78 -13.16 8.58
C LEU A 27 -6.28 -13.02 8.87
N LYS A 28 -5.83 -11.84 9.32
CA LYS A 28 -4.42 -11.62 9.70
C LYS A 28 -3.97 -12.57 10.81
N GLN A 29 -4.77 -12.73 11.87
CA GLN A 29 -4.43 -13.65 12.96
C GLN A 29 -4.34 -15.11 12.48
N THR A 30 -5.30 -15.52 11.66
CA THR A 30 -5.34 -16.87 11.06
C THR A 30 -4.09 -17.12 10.21
N TYR A 31 -3.75 -16.19 9.33
CA TYR A 31 -2.56 -16.26 8.50
C TYR A 31 -1.27 -16.29 9.31
N MET A 32 -1.17 -15.45 10.36
CA MET A 32 0.00 -15.44 11.25
C MET A 32 0.19 -16.76 12.00
N ASN A 33 -0.89 -17.44 12.38
CA ASN A 33 -0.80 -18.75 13.02
C ASN A 33 -0.31 -19.83 12.04
N ILE A 34 -0.78 -19.79 10.80
CA ILE A 34 -0.31 -20.67 9.71
C ILE A 34 1.19 -20.44 9.46
N VAL A 35 1.63 -19.18 9.36
CA VAL A 35 3.05 -18.84 9.15
C VAL A 35 3.90 -19.34 10.32
N LYS A 36 3.47 -19.12 11.58
CA LYS A 36 4.16 -19.64 12.77
C LYS A 36 4.32 -21.16 12.74
N GLU A 37 3.29 -21.88 12.33
CA GLU A 37 3.37 -23.33 12.21
C GLU A 37 4.38 -23.73 11.11
N CYS A 38 4.33 -23.06 9.96
CA CYS A 38 5.26 -23.33 8.85
C CYS A 38 6.72 -22.97 9.18
N LEU A 39 6.95 -21.94 10.00
CA LEU A 39 8.28 -21.55 10.48
C LEU A 39 8.98 -22.65 11.28
N THR A 40 8.23 -23.56 11.92
CA THR A 40 8.82 -24.72 12.61
C THR A 40 9.50 -25.71 11.65
N LYS A 41 9.03 -25.76 10.40
CA LYS A 41 9.57 -26.64 9.34
C LYS A 41 10.53 -25.92 8.40
N TYR A 42 10.29 -24.63 8.17
CA TYR A 42 11.04 -23.78 7.24
C TYR A 42 11.47 -22.48 7.94
N PRO A 43 12.47 -22.55 8.83
CA PRO A 43 12.93 -21.38 9.57
C PRO A 43 13.56 -20.35 8.63
N VAL A 44 13.13 -19.10 8.72
CA VAL A 44 13.69 -17.98 7.95
C VAL A 44 14.31 -16.94 8.87
N THR A 45 15.25 -16.17 8.36
CA THR A 45 15.87 -15.05 9.07
C THR A 45 14.93 -13.85 9.15
N SER A 46 15.24 -12.90 10.05
CA SER A 46 14.51 -11.63 10.13
C SER A 46 14.58 -10.82 8.85
N GLU A 47 15.71 -10.86 8.13
CA GLU A 47 15.90 -10.18 6.84
C GLU A 47 14.99 -10.80 5.77
N GLU A 48 14.90 -12.12 5.71
CA GLU A 48 14.00 -12.83 4.78
C GLU A 48 12.53 -12.54 5.08
N MET A 49 12.15 -12.45 6.36
CA MET A 49 10.81 -12.01 6.77
C MET A 49 10.53 -10.58 6.33
N GLU A 50 11.52 -9.68 6.44
CA GLU A 50 11.39 -8.29 6.01
C GLU A 50 11.20 -8.19 4.49
N HIS A 51 11.93 -9.00 3.70
CA HIS A 51 11.73 -9.11 2.26
C HIS A 51 10.30 -9.52 1.89
N MET A 52 9.76 -10.55 2.55
CA MET A 52 8.38 -11.01 2.31
C MET A 52 7.34 -9.96 2.72
N LYS A 53 7.52 -9.27 3.86
CA LYS A 53 6.63 -8.17 4.28
C LYS A 53 6.63 -7.02 3.28
N ASN A 54 7.79 -6.70 2.72
CA ASN A 54 7.96 -5.60 1.78
C ASN A 54 7.61 -5.98 0.33
N GLY A 55 7.04 -7.16 0.09
CA GLY A 55 6.68 -7.60 -1.25
C GLY A 55 7.88 -7.78 -2.17
N THR A 56 9.00 -8.28 -1.64
CA THR A 56 10.21 -8.57 -2.41
C THR A 56 10.58 -10.05 -2.30
N LEU A 57 11.17 -10.59 -3.36
CA LEU A 57 11.60 -11.99 -3.37
C LEU A 57 12.82 -12.19 -2.47
N SER A 58 12.73 -13.18 -1.58
CA SER A 58 13.90 -13.71 -0.91
C SER A 58 14.69 -14.60 -1.87
N LYS A 59 16.03 -14.60 -1.76
CA LYS A 59 16.91 -15.52 -2.51
C LYS A 59 16.97 -16.91 -1.88
N SER A 60 16.22 -17.15 -0.80
CA SER A 60 16.32 -18.35 0.03
C SER A 60 15.27 -19.39 -0.33
N GLY A 61 15.73 -20.62 -0.56
CA GLY A 61 14.84 -21.77 -0.73
C GLY A 61 13.95 -22.02 0.49
N GLN A 62 14.37 -21.63 1.71
CA GLN A 62 13.54 -21.81 2.91
C GLN A 62 12.35 -20.87 2.93
N ALA A 63 12.51 -19.61 2.51
CA ALA A 63 11.40 -18.68 2.38
C ALA A 63 10.37 -19.15 1.34
N ASN A 64 10.85 -19.71 0.23
CA ASN A 64 9.99 -20.29 -0.80
C ASN A 64 9.18 -21.48 -0.25
N CYS A 65 9.81 -22.35 0.54
CA CYS A 65 9.11 -23.48 1.17
C CYS A 65 8.17 -23.06 2.30
N LEU A 66 8.48 -21.97 3.02
CA LEU A 66 7.57 -21.36 3.97
C LEU A 66 6.27 -20.89 3.28
N LEU A 67 6.39 -20.25 2.12
CA LEU A 67 5.25 -19.84 1.29
C LEU A 67 4.43 -21.05 0.82
N ALA A 68 5.09 -22.08 0.28
CA ALA A 68 4.41 -23.31 -0.16
C ALA A 68 3.63 -23.98 1.00
N CYS A 69 4.22 -24.03 2.19
CA CYS A 69 3.57 -24.55 3.38
C CYS A 69 2.31 -23.76 3.74
N ALA A 70 2.38 -22.42 3.72
CA ALA A 70 1.24 -21.57 4.00
C ALA A 70 0.14 -21.71 2.94
N TYR A 71 0.51 -21.81 1.66
CA TYR A 71 -0.43 -22.00 0.55
C TYR A 71 -1.17 -23.34 0.63
N ARG A 72 -0.50 -24.43 1.02
CA ARG A 72 -1.17 -25.73 1.24
C ARG A 72 -2.16 -25.68 2.40
N LYS A 73 -1.76 -25.09 3.53
CA LYS A 73 -2.62 -24.97 4.71
C LYS A 73 -3.87 -24.12 4.47
N THR A 74 -3.80 -23.20 3.51
CA THR A 74 -4.92 -22.38 3.07
C THR A 74 -5.68 -22.99 1.88
N GLY A 75 -5.22 -24.12 1.34
CA GLY A 75 -5.79 -24.80 0.19
C GLY A 75 -5.45 -24.15 -1.16
N MET A 76 -4.69 -23.06 -1.19
CA MET A 76 -4.28 -22.36 -2.41
C MET A 76 -3.22 -23.11 -3.22
N MET A 77 -2.59 -24.13 -2.64
CA MET A 77 -1.68 -25.04 -3.32
C MET A 77 -2.13 -26.48 -3.07
N ASP A 78 -2.15 -27.29 -4.12
CA ASP A 78 -2.54 -28.69 -4.04
C ASP A 78 -1.37 -29.61 -3.60
N GLU A 79 -1.65 -30.91 -3.48
CA GLU A 79 -0.65 -31.89 -3.05
C GLU A 79 0.51 -32.04 -4.05
N ALA A 80 0.29 -31.79 -5.34
CA ALA A 80 1.32 -31.80 -6.38
C ALA A 80 2.16 -30.52 -6.40
N GLY A 81 1.89 -29.56 -5.52
CA GLY A 81 2.60 -28.27 -5.47
C GLY A 81 2.19 -27.31 -6.57
N MET A 82 1.00 -27.49 -7.14
CA MET A 82 0.42 -26.62 -8.15
C MET A 82 -0.49 -25.58 -7.48
N LEU A 83 -0.60 -24.41 -8.10
CA LEU A 83 -1.60 -23.40 -7.72
C LEU A 83 -3.01 -24.00 -7.88
N SER A 84 -3.76 -24.06 -6.78
CA SER A 84 -5.14 -24.53 -6.77
C SER A 84 -6.10 -23.37 -7.05
N LEU A 85 -6.57 -23.24 -8.29
CA LEU A 85 -7.55 -22.21 -8.65
C LEU A 85 -8.85 -22.35 -7.84
N GLU A 86 -9.28 -23.57 -7.54
CA GLU A 86 -10.41 -23.82 -6.65
C GLU A 86 -10.14 -23.26 -5.25
N GLY A 87 -8.97 -23.57 -4.68
CA GLY A 87 -8.58 -23.10 -3.36
C GLY A 87 -8.47 -21.58 -3.26
N VAL A 88 -7.88 -20.94 -4.28
CA VAL A 88 -7.79 -19.47 -4.34
C VAL A 88 -9.18 -18.84 -4.48
N ASN A 89 -10.05 -19.36 -5.35
CA ASN A 89 -11.41 -18.85 -5.48
C ASN A 89 -12.23 -19.03 -4.19
N LYS A 90 -12.04 -20.16 -3.50
CA LYS A 90 -12.66 -20.43 -2.20
C LYS A 90 -12.18 -19.43 -1.14
N ALA A 91 -10.88 -19.21 -1.02
CA ALA A 91 -10.31 -18.21 -0.10
C ALA A 91 -10.84 -16.81 -0.42
N THR A 92 -10.81 -16.40 -1.69
CA THR A 92 -11.37 -15.14 -2.19
C THR A 92 -12.85 -14.98 -1.80
N GLY A 93 -13.68 -16.00 -2.02
CA GLY A 93 -15.11 -15.98 -1.66
C GLY A 93 -15.36 -15.86 -0.16
N MET A 94 -14.53 -16.48 0.68
CA MET A 94 -14.66 -16.36 2.14
C MET A 94 -14.46 -14.92 2.62
N TYR A 95 -13.49 -14.19 2.04
CA TYR A 95 -13.10 -12.86 2.55
C TYR A 95 -13.72 -11.69 1.79
N PHE A 96 -14.05 -11.88 0.51
CA PHE A 96 -14.47 -10.78 -0.37
C PHE A 96 -15.89 -10.93 -0.91
N SER A 97 -16.64 -11.99 -0.60
CA SER A 97 -18.02 -12.20 -1.09
C SER A 97 -18.97 -11.01 -0.89
N ASN A 98 -18.79 -10.24 0.18
CA ASN A 98 -19.60 -9.03 0.46
C ASN A 98 -19.07 -7.76 -0.23
N ASN A 99 -18.03 -7.86 -1.06
CA ASN A 99 -17.39 -6.75 -1.76
C ASN A 99 -17.15 -7.12 -3.24
N PRO A 100 -18.12 -6.83 -4.13
CA PRO A 100 -18.03 -7.16 -5.56
C PRO A 100 -16.80 -6.59 -6.27
N GLU A 101 -16.32 -5.43 -5.85
CA GLU A 101 -15.13 -4.79 -6.42
C GLU A 101 -13.84 -5.55 -6.05
N LYS A 102 -13.71 -5.98 -4.78
CA LYS A 102 -12.59 -6.83 -4.34
C LYS A 102 -12.67 -8.22 -4.98
N MET A 103 -13.86 -8.77 -5.16
CA MET A 103 -14.05 -10.03 -5.90
C MET A 103 -13.56 -9.91 -7.34
N LYS A 104 -13.98 -8.86 -8.07
CA LYS A 104 -13.54 -8.63 -9.44
C LYS A 104 -12.02 -8.51 -9.56
N LYS A 105 -11.37 -7.78 -8.65
CA LYS A 105 -9.89 -7.69 -8.63
C LYS A 105 -9.22 -9.01 -8.30
N ALA A 106 -9.78 -9.78 -7.38
CA ALA A 106 -9.28 -11.10 -7.05
C ALA A 106 -9.40 -12.05 -8.25
N GLU A 107 -10.48 -11.97 -9.03
CA GLU A 107 -10.65 -12.69 -10.30
C GLU A 107 -9.61 -12.26 -11.35
N GLU A 108 -9.43 -10.95 -11.56
CA GLU A 108 -8.40 -10.41 -12.47
C GLU A 108 -6.99 -10.87 -12.06
N PHE A 109 -6.72 -10.92 -10.76
CA PHE A 109 -5.46 -11.38 -10.19
C PHE A 109 -5.24 -12.88 -10.42
N ILE A 110 -6.24 -13.71 -10.13
CA ILE A 110 -6.21 -15.16 -10.37
C ILE A 110 -5.95 -15.42 -11.85
N GLU A 111 -6.62 -14.69 -12.73
CA GLU A 111 -6.48 -14.85 -14.17
C GLU A 111 -5.10 -14.43 -14.68
N ALA A 112 -4.51 -13.37 -14.10
CA ALA A 112 -3.16 -12.93 -14.43
C ALA A 112 -2.06 -13.89 -13.93
N CYS A 113 -2.32 -14.65 -12.87
CA CYS A 113 -1.34 -15.51 -12.22
C CYS A 113 -1.55 -17.01 -12.41
N LYS A 114 -2.65 -17.47 -13.02
CA LYS A 114 -2.88 -18.92 -13.24
C LYS A 114 -1.80 -19.61 -14.08
N GLY A 115 -1.12 -18.86 -14.95
CA GLY A 115 -0.06 -19.36 -15.83
C GLY A 115 1.19 -19.87 -15.09
N VAL A 116 1.34 -19.60 -13.78
CA VAL A 116 2.47 -20.14 -12.97
C VAL A 116 2.52 -21.67 -12.92
N ASN A 117 1.41 -22.34 -13.21
CA ASN A 117 1.36 -23.80 -13.31
C ASN A 117 1.99 -24.32 -14.62
N GLU A 118 2.08 -23.47 -15.66
CA GLU A 118 2.67 -23.83 -16.96
C GLU A 118 4.21 -23.71 -16.94
N GLU A 119 4.76 -23.05 -15.93
CA GLU A 119 6.21 -22.93 -15.73
C GLU A 119 6.80 -24.29 -15.33
N GLU A 120 7.80 -24.75 -16.10
CA GLU A 120 8.57 -25.95 -15.80
C GLU A 120 9.48 -25.70 -14.60
N VAL A 121 9.16 -26.33 -13.47
CA VAL A 121 10.02 -26.36 -12.27
C VAL A 121 10.26 -27.81 -11.88
N ASN A 122 11.53 -28.22 -11.82
CA ASN A 122 11.93 -29.62 -11.63
C ASN A 122 12.86 -29.81 -10.42
N ASP A 123 13.00 -28.78 -9.59
CA ASP A 123 14.02 -28.69 -8.54
C ASP A 123 13.55 -29.18 -7.17
N ASP A 124 12.24 -29.18 -6.89
CA ASP A 124 11.70 -29.55 -5.58
C ASP A 124 10.46 -30.47 -5.57
N GLY A 125 10.04 -30.92 -6.76
CA GLY A 125 8.94 -31.88 -6.96
C GLY A 125 7.65 -31.44 -6.25
N ASP A 126 7.01 -32.40 -5.58
CA ASP A 126 5.74 -32.18 -4.89
C ASP A 126 5.84 -31.23 -3.68
N LYS A 127 7.01 -30.66 -3.34
CA LYS A 127 7.08 -29.61 -2.31
C LYS A 127 6.51 -28.29 -2.81
N GLY A 128 6.70 -27.97 -4.09
CA GLY A 128 6.18 -26.77 -4.74
C GLY A 128 6.72 -25.45 -4.16
N CYS A 129 7.87 -25.46 -3.50
CA CYS A 129 8.54 -24.25 -3.00
C CYS A 129 8.88 -23.29 -4.16
N THR A 130 9.47 -23.78 -5.25
CA THR A 130 9.83 -22.95 -6.41
C THR A 130 8.59 -22.39 -7.07
N ARG A 131 7.52 -23.18 -7.19
CA ARG A 131 6.23 -22.68 -7.68
C ARG A 131 5.59 -21.68 -6.72
N ALA A 132 5.72 -21.84 -5.40
CA ALA A 132 5.27 -20.84 -4.43
C ALA A 132 6.01 -19.51 -4.59
N ALA A 133 7.30 -19.53 -4.93
CA ALA A 133 8.05 -18.34 -5.26
C ALA A 133 7.54 -17.66 -6.54
N LEU A 134 7.18 -18.44 -7.56
CA LEU A 134 6.56 -17.94 -8.80
C LEU A 134 5.18 -17.32 -8.54
N ILE A 135 4.35 -17.97 -7.73
CA ILE A 135 3.05 -17.44 -7.29
C ILE A 135 3.26 -16.12 -6.55
N PHE A 136 4.18 -16.07 -5.59
CA PHE A 136 4.46 -14.86 -4.82
C PHE A 136 5.04 -13.74 -5.71
N ARG A 137 5.94 -14.06 -6.64
CA ARG A 137 6.45 -13.11 -7.64
C ARG A 137 5.32 -12.54 -8.49
N CYS A 138 4.47 -13.39 -9.05
CA CYS A 138 3.31 -12.93 -9.80
C CYS A 138 2.39 -12.08 -8.92
N THR A 139 2.27 -12.43 -7.64
CA THR A 139 1.53 -11.62 -6.66
C THR A 139 2.08 -10.21 -6.55
N ILE A 140 3.38 -10.07 -6.40
CA ILE A 140 4.06 -8.77 -6.34
C ILE A 140 3.92 -8.00 -7.66
N GLU A 141 4.12 -8.67 -8.79
CA GLU A 141 4.11 -8.05 -10.12
C GLU A 141 2.71 -7.60 -10.57
N LYS A 142 1.66 -8.32 -10.13
CA LYS A 142 0.27 -8.09 -10.53
C LYS A 142 -0.58 -7.42 -9.47
N ALA A 143 -0.15 -7.41 -8.20
CA ALA A 143 -0.82 -6.61 -7.18
C ALA A 143 -0.60 -5.12 -7.49
N PRO A 144 -1.67 -4.32 -7.69
CA PRO A 144 -1.52 -2.87 -7.56
C PRO A 144 -1.16 -2.62 -6.10
N GLY A 145 0.09 -2.26 -5.82
CA GLY A 145 0.57 -2.01 -4.46
C GLY A 145 -0.38 -1.05 -3.73
N ALA A 146 -1.18 -1.60 -2.83
CA ALA A 146 -2.25 -0.92 -2.13
C ALA A 146 -1.69 -0.06 -0.99
N LYS A 147 -0.98 1.02 -1.31
CA LYS A 147 -0.40 1.88 -0.27
C LYS A 147 -1.48 2.64 0.49
N THR A 148 -1.43 2.63 1.83
CA THR A 148 -2.21 3.55 2.67
C THR A 148 -1.69 4.99 2.52
N ASP A 149 -2.45 5.98 2.99
CA ASP A 149 -2.00 7.37 3.00
C ASP A 149 -0.67 7.52 3.79
N GLU A 150 -0.52 6.76 4.87
CA GLU A 150 0.69 6.73 5.69
C GLU A 150 1.88 6.10 4.95
N GLU A 151 1.66 5.06 4.16
CA GLU A 151 2.72 4.43 3.35
C GLU A 151 3.16 5.35 2.20
N ILE A 152 2.22 6.03 1.54
CA ILE A 152 2.52 7.06 0.53
C ILE A 152 3.31 8.21 1.16
N LYS A 153 2.91 8.67 2.35
CA LYS A 153 3.63 9.69 3.11
C LYS A 153 5.05 9.24 3.46
N ALA A 154 5.22 8.00 3.92
CA ALA A 154 6.53 7.45 4.24
C ALA A 154 7.45 7.36 3.01
N ASP A 155 6.91 6.96 1.85
CA ASP A 155 7.67 6.91 0.61
C ASP A 155 8.07 8.30 0.11
N PHE A 156 7.16 9.27 0.18
CA PHE A 156 7.49 10.64 -0.15
C PHE A 156 8.56 11.23 0.81
N ILE A 157 8.52 10.88 2.10
CA ILE A 157 9.57 11.27 3.06
C ILE A 157 10.94 10.73 2.63
N LYS A 158 11.03 9.47 2.15
CA LYS A 158 12.30 8.93 1.63
C LYS A 158 12.84 9.75 0.47
N ILE A 159 11.97 10.21 -0.43
CA ILE A 159 12.35 11.07 -1.56
C ILE A 159 12.82 12.44 -1.06
N VAL A 160 12.13 13.03 -0.09
CA VAL A 160 12.56 14.28 0.56
C VAL A 160 13.95 14.12 1.18
N THR A 161 14.23 13.00 1.87
CA THR A 161 15.55 12.72 2.43
C THR A 161 16.65 12.66 1.37
N GLN A 162 16.36 12.14 0.17
CA GLN A 162 17.33 12.11 -0.94
C GLN A 162 17.70 13.50 -1.46
N CYS A 163 16.90 14.53 -1.17
CA CYS A 163 17.17 15.92 -1.57
C CYS A 163 17.91 16.74 -0.50
N LEU A 164 18.09 16.21 0.71
CA LEU A 164 18.79 16.91 1.79
C LEU A 164 20.25 17.29 1.49
N PRO A 165 21.05 16.49 0.74
CA PRO A 165 22.42 16.89 0.40
C PRO A 165 22.49 18.18 -0.42
N ASP A 166 21.52 18.39 -1.32
CA ASP A 166 21.44 19.58 -2.18
C ASP A 166 20.72 20.74 -1.47
N HIS A 167 19.78 20.40 -0.57
CA HIS A 167 18.93 21.34 0.15
C HIS A 167 18.96 21.10 1.66
N PRO A 168 20.05 21.47 2.34
CA PRO A 168 20.24 21.18 3.75
C PRO A 168 19.25 21.97 4.61
N VAL A 169 18.44 21.24 5.39
CA VAL A 169 17.50 21.81 6.35
C VAL A 169 17.67 21.14 7.72
N ASP A 170 17.36 21.87 8.78
CA ASP A 170 17.41 21.33 10.13
C ASP A 170 16.21 20.42 10.44
N MET A 171 16.35 19.58 11.47
CA MET A 171 15.29 18.65 11.89
C MET A 171 13.99 19.34 12.32
N ASN A 172 14.05 20.59 12.81
CA ASN A 172 12.85 21.32 13.20
C ASN A 172 12.02 21.72 11.98
N GLU A 173 12.65 22.09 10.87
CA GLU A 173 11.95 22.33 9.60
C GLU A 173 11.34 21.04 9.01
N LEU A 174 12.03 19.90 9.14
CA LEU A 174 11.47 18.60 8.73
C LEU A 174 10.25 18.20 9.57
N THR A 175 10.31 18.37 10.89
CA THR A 175 9.16 18.12 11.77
C THR A 175 7.97 19.01 11.42
N LYS A 176 8.21 20.30 11.10
CA LYS A 176 7.15 21.21 10.63
C LYS A 176 6.49 20.69 9.36
N LEU A 177 7.26 20.20 8.38
CA LEU A 177 6.70 19.60 7.17
C LEU A 177 5.87 18.34 7.49
N GLN A 178 6.34 17.48 8.39
CA GLN A 178 5.58 16.29 8.83
C GLN A 178 4.25 16.66 9.50
N MET A 179 4.23 17.79 10.22
CA MET A 179 3.05 18.41 10.83
C MET A 179 2.22 19.26 9.86
N LEU A 180 2.50 19.16 8.54
CA LEU A 180 1.78 19.87 7.48
C LEU A 180 1.85 21.40 7.58
N VAL A 181 2.89 21.94 8.22
CA VAL A 181 3.13 23.37 8.31
C VAL A 181 3.73 23.87 7.00
N VAL A 182 3.04 24.78 6.33
CA VAL A 182 3.49 25.36 5.05
C VAL A 182 4.85 26.04 5.22
N PRO A 183 5.87 25.66 4.42
CA PRO A 183 7.22 26.18 4.58
C PRO A 183 7.35 27.64 4.15
N LYS A 184 8.04 28.43 4.97
CA LYS A 184 8.36 29.84 4.69
C LYS A 184 9.80 30.04 4.21
N LYS A 185 10.75 29.27 4.75
CA LYS A 185 12.17 29.32 4.39
C LYS A 185 12.40 28.82 2.97
N THR A 186 13.11 29.59 2.15
CA THR A 186 13.42 29.24 0.75
C THR A 186 14.07 27.86 0.61
N GLU A 187 14.96 27.49 1.52
CA GLU A 187 15.62 26.17 1.46
C GLU A 187 14.65 24.99 1.59
N VAL A 188 13.68 25.11 2.51
CA VAL A 188 12.66 24.07 2.71
C VAL A 188 11.71 23.99 1.51
N LYS A 189 11.43 25.15 0.88
CA LYS A 189 10.69 25.21 -0.38
C LYS A 189 11.44 24.50 -1.51
N CYS A 190 12.75 24.73 -1.63
CA CYS A 190 13.57 24.09 -2.66
C CYS A 190 13.74 22.59 -2.42
N LEU A 191 13.85 22.16 -1.15
CA LEU A 191 13.82 20.75 -0.77
C LEU A 191 12.56 20.04 -1.29
N LEU A 192 11.38 20.65 -1.10
CA LEU A 192 10.13 20.12 -1.66
C LEU A 192 10.13 20.13 -3.19
N ALA A 193 10.63 21.19 -3.83
CA ALA A 193 10.72 21.25 -5.29
C ALA A 193 11.61 20.13 -5.86
N CYS A 194 12.74 19.83 -5.22
CA CYS A 194 13.59 18.70 -5.57
C CYS A 194 12.83 17.37 -5.45
N ALA A 195 12.13 17.15 -4.33
CA ALA A 195 11.37 15.92 -4.13
C ALA A 195 10.25 15.76 -5.16
N TYR A 196 9.52 16.84 -5.45
CA TYR A 196 8.46 16.85 -6.47
C TYR A 196 8.98 16.63 -7.89
N LYS A 197 10.19 17.11 -8.20
CA LYS A 197 10.85 16.83 -9.49
C LYS A 197 11.30 15.38 -9.59
N LYS A 198 11.82 14.79 -8.52
CA LYS A 198 12.16 13.35 -8.47
C LYS A 198 10.94 12.46 -8.64
N GLU A 199 9.81 12.84 -8.03
CA GLU A 199 8.53 12.13 -8.15
C GLU A 199 7.80 12.42 -9.47
N GLY A 200 8.31 13.34 -10.30
CA GLY A 200 7.71 13.68 -11.59
C GLY A 200 6.46 14.56 -11.52
N ILE A 201 5.93 14.88 -10.33
CA ILE A 201 4.79 15.82 -10.19
C ILE A 201 5.15 17.28 -10.42
N MET A 202 6.45 17.60 -10.49
CA MET A 202 6.95 18.88 -10.93
C MET A 202 7.90 18.69 -12.10
N SER A 203 7.63 19.37 -13.21
CA SER A 203 8.48 19.36 -14.40
C SER A 203 9.85 20.04 -14.14
N SER A 204 10.79 19.86 -15.08
CA SER A 204 12.09 20.55 -15.05
C SER A 204 11.96 22.07 -15.04
N LYS A 205 10.87 22.61 -15.61
CA LYS A 205 10.53 24.05 -15.60
C LYS A 205 9.87 24.51 -14.30
N GLY A 206 9.82 23.66 -13.28
CA GLY A 206 9.24 23.99 -11.98
C GLY A 206 7.71 24.07 -11.97
N MET A 207 7.04 23.59 -13.01
CA MET A 207 5.57 23.62 -13.14
C MET A 207 4.97 22.31 -12.61
N TYR A 208 3.80 22.38 -11.96
CA TYR A 208 2.98 21.23 -11.59
C TYR A 208 2.62 20.42 -12.85
N ASP A 209 2.95 19.13 -12.85
CA ASP A 209 2.61 18.20 -13.93
C ASP A 209 1.29 17.45 -13.62
N LEU A 210 0.20 17.92 -14.23
CA LEU A 210 -1.13 17.34 -14.02
C LEU A 210 -1.24 15.90 -14.51
N GLN A 211 -0.59 15.58 -15.63
CA GLN A 211 -0.66 14.23 -16.19
C GLN A 211 0.10 13.25 -15.30
N HIS A 212 1.24 13.65 -14.75
CA HIS A 212 1.96 12.83 -13.80
C HIS A 212 1.22 12.68 -12.47
N ALA A 213 0.55 13.74 -11.99
CA ALA A 213 -0.30 13.66 -10.80
C ALA A 213 -1.47 12.67 -11.00
N TYR A 214 -2.07 12.60 -12.20
CA TYR A 214 -3.07 11.59 -12.52
C TYR A 214 -2.50 10.18 -12.55
N LYS A 215 -1.28 9.99 -13.03
CA LYS A 215 -0.60 8.69 -13.00
C LYS A 215 -0.39 8.23 -11.56
N ILE A 216 0.09 9.11 -10.68
CA ILE A 216 0.25 8.80 -9.25
C ILE A 216 -1.11 8.52 -8.60
N ALA A 217 -2.16 9.27 -8.95
CA ALA A 217 -3.50 8.97 -8.47
C ALA A 217 -3.96 7.56 -8.88
N GLU A 218 -3.69 7.14 -10.12
CA GLU A 218 -4.01 5.81 -10.64
C GLU A 218 -3.21 4.71 -9.94
N GLU A 219 -1.91 4.92 -9.73
CA GLU A 219 -1.02 3.99 -9.04
C GLU A 219 -1.41 3.82 -7.56
N ASN A 220 -1.88 4.91 -6.92
CA ASN A 220 -2.20 4.95 -5.50
C ASN A 220 -3.69 4.87 -5.20
N LYS A 221 -4.53 4.57 -6.20
CA LYS A 221 -5.98 4.46 -6.00
C LYS A 221 -6.34 3.29 -5.09
N ASN A 222 -5.46 2.30 -4.93
CA ASN A 222 -5.73 1.12 -4.11
C ASN A 222 -7.02 0.38 -4.55
N GLY A 223 -7.29 0.49 -5.86
CA GLY A 223 -8.55 0.21 -6.51
C GLY A 223 -9.81 0.71 -5.79
N ASP A 224 -9.73 1.82 -5.06
CA ASP A 224 -10.87 2.61 -4.63
C ASP A 224 -11.10 3.66 -5.73
N GLU A 225 -12.08 3.43 -6.59
CA GLU A 225 -12.40 4.35 -7.71
C GLU A 225 -12.83 5.73 -7.20
N LYS A 226 -13.41 5.81 -6.00
CA LYS A 226 -13.75 7.10 -5.36
C LYS A 226 -12.50 7.83 -4.89
N ARG A 227 -11.50 7.11 -4.37
CA ARG A 227 -10.17 7.67 -4.05
C ARG A 227 -9.47 8.18 -5.30
N LEU A 228 -9.56 7.45 -6.43
CA LEU A 228 -9.05 7.91 -7.73
C LEU A 228 -9.73 9.21 -8.18
N GLU A 229 -11.07 9.24 -8.16
CA GLU A 229 -11.85 10.44 -8.52
C GLU A 229 -11.44 11.63 -7.64
N ASN A 230 -11.36 11.42 -6.33
CA ASN A 230 -10.95 12.44 -5.37
C ASN A 230 -9.49 12.90 -5.58
N ALA A 231 -8.57 11.99 -5.92
CA ALA A 231 -7.18 12.32 -6.17
C ALA A 231 -7.02 13.12 -7.48
N LYS A 232 -7.72 12.75 -8.55
CA LYS A 232 -7.77 13.51 -9.80
C LYS A 232 -8.37 14.91 -9.57
N LYS A 233 -9.46 15.00 -8.81
CA LYS A 233 -10.08 16.27 -8.41
C LYS A 233 -9.13 17.14 -7.58
N LEU A 234 -8.35 16.56 -6.68
CA LEU A 234 -7.33 17.29 -5.91
C LEU A 234 -6.24 17.86 -6.84
N ALA A 235 -5.78 17.06 -7.80
CA ALA A 235 -4.81 17.51 -8.79
C ALA A 235 -5.36 18.65 -9.67
N ASP A 236 -6.62 18.56 -10.13
CA ASP A 236 -7.32 19.64 -10.85
C ASP A 236 -7.44 20.93 -10.04
N ILE A 237 -7.67 20.81 -8.72
CA ILE A 237 -7.71 21.98 -7.85
C ILE A 237 -6.31 22.60 -7.74
N CYS A 238 -5.29 21.77 -7.54
CA CYS A 238 -3.94 22.24 -7.24
C CYS A 238 -3.10 22.60 -8.46
N VAL A 239 -3.45 22.18 -9.68
CA VAL A 239 -2.72 22.61 -10.89
C VAL A 239 -2.76 24.13 -11.09
N LYS A 240 -3.76 24.82 -10.51
CA LYS A 240 -3.88 26.29 -10.51
C LYS A 240 -2.70 27.02 -9.89
N VAL A 241 -1.83 26.34 -9.13
CA VAL A 241 -0.56 26.93 -8.67
C VAL A 241 0.39 27.29 -9.82
N ASN A 242 0.16 26.73 -11.02
CA ASN A 242 0.86 27.13 -12.24
C ASN A 242 0.49 28.54 -12.71
N ASP A 243 -0.69 29.04 -12.36
CA ASP A 243 -1.16 30.37 -12.74
C ASP A 243 -0.65 31.47 -11.80
N VAL A 244 0.01 31.09 -10.70
CA VAL A 244 0.58 32.03 -9.73
C VAL A 244 1.99 32.42 -10.17
N GLU A 245 2.21 33.72 -10.34
CA GLU A 245 3.55 34.25 -10.58
C GLU A 245 4.48 33.98 -9.41
N VAL A 246 5.69 33.51 -9.72
CA VAL A 246 6.74 33.20 -8.74
C VAL A 246 8.04 33.86 -9.16
N SER A 247 8.88 34.19 -8.18
CA SER A 247 10.13 34.93 -8.39
C SER A 247 11.32 34.04 -8.76
N ASP A 248 11.22 32.74 -8.53
CA ASP A 248 12.33 31.78 -8.66
C ASP A 248 12.32 30.95 -9.95
N GLY A 249 11.38 31.25 -10.86
CA GLY A 249 11.31 30.71 -12.21
C GLY A 249 11.30 29.18 -12.24
N GLU A 250 12.23 28.59 -12.99
CA GLU A 250 12.31 27.13 -13.20
C GLU A 250 12.77 26.35 -11.97
N LYS A 251 13.29 27.03 -10.93
CA LYS A 251 13.62 26.36 -9.66
C LYS A 251 12.38 25.73 -9.04
N GLY A 252 11.25 26.42 -9.11
CA GLY A 252 9.94 25.93 -8.65
C GLY A 252 9.82 25.78 -7.13
N CYS A 253 10.72 26.37 -6.35
CA CYS A 253 10.67 26.37 -4.90
C CYS A 253 9.42 27.13 -4.41
N GLU A 254 9.13 28.33 -4.89
CA GLU A 254 7.91 29.03 -4.46
C GLU A 254 6.65 28.26 -4.84
N ARG A 255 6.63 27.67 -6.04
CA ARG A 255 5.51 26.86 -6.51
C ARG A 255 5.34 25.56 -5.72
N SER A 256 6.42 24.94 -5.25
CA SER A 256 6.36 23.76 -4.39
C SER A 256 5.64 24.08 -3.07
N ALA A 257 5.88 25.26 -2.49
CA ALA A 257 5.22 25.71 -1.26
C ALA A 257 3.72 25.98 -1.49
N LEU A 258 3.38 26.56 -2.64
CA LEU A 258 1.99 26.76 -3.05
C LEU A 258 1.27 25.43 -3.26
N MET A 259 1.93 24.47 -3.91
CA MET A 259 1.40 23.12 -4.11
C MET A 259 1.18 22.42 -2.76
N PHE A 260 2.17 22.45 -1.86
CA PHE A 260 2.06 21.88 -0.52
C PHE A 260 0.88 22.49 0.25
N LYS A 261 0.76 23.82 0.25
CA LYS A 261 -0.37 24.52 0.87
C LYS A 261 -1.70 24.07 0.27
N CYS A 262 -1.79 23.97 -1.05
CA CYS A 262 -3.00 23.53 -1.73
C CYS A 262 -3.42 22.11 -1.30
N LEU A 263 -2.46 21.18 -1.24
CA LEU A 263 -2.71 19.80 -0.81
C LEU A 263 -3.19 19.76 0.64
N VAL A 264 -2.52 20.45 1.56
CA VAL A 264 -2.91 20.52 2.98
C VAL A 264 -4.33 21.09 3.15
N GLU A 265 -4.71 22.10 2.39
CA GLU A 265 -6.02 22.74 2.50
C GLU A 265 -7.17 21.94 1.86
N ASN A 266 -6.89 21.10 0.85
CA ASN A 266 -7.94 20.46 0.04
C ASN A 266 -8.01 18.94 0.18
N ALA A 267 -6.91 18.26 0.51
CA ALA A 267 -6.91 16.80 0.67
C ALA A 267 -7.91 16.32 1.75
N PRO A 268 -8.00 16.93 2.96
CA PRO A 268 -8.98 16.53 3.96
C PRO A 268 -10.43 16.66 3.49
N LYS A 269 -10.73 17.68 2.68
CA LYS A 269 -12.08 17.93 2.12
C LYS A 269 -12.51 16.83 1.14
N LEU A 270 -11.55 16.08 0.62
CA LEU A 270 -11.74 14.98 -0.32
C LEU A 270 -11.51 13.60 0.34
N GLY A 271 -11.41 13.56 1.68
CA GLY A 271 -11.37 12.31 2.45
C GLY A 271 -9.99 11.68 2.62
N PHE A 272 -8.91 12.36 2.21
CA PHE A 272 -7.54 11.91 2.48
C PHE A 272 -7.16 12.16 3.94
N LYS A 273 -6.44 11.21 4.55
CA LYS A 273 -5.83 11.38 5.87
C LYS A 273 -4.41 11.90 5.67
N VAL A 274 -4.16 13.14 6.08
CA VAL A 274 -2.86 13.83 5.93
C VAL A 274 -2.20 14.07 7.29
#